data_AF-A0A8J4YK84-F1
#
_entry.id   AF-A0A8J4YK84-F1
#
_cell.length_a   1.000
_cell.length_b   1.000
_cell.length_c   1.000
_cell.angle_alpha   90.00
_cell.angle_beta   90.00
_cell.angle_gamma   90.00
#
_symmetry.space_group_name_H-M   'P 1'
#
loop_
_entity.id
_entity.type
_entity.pdbx_description
1 polymer ?
#
loop_
_entity_poly.entity_id
_entity_poly.type
_entity_poly.pdbx_seq_one_letter_code
_entity_poly.pdbx_strand_id
1 'polypeptide(L)'
;MARDLRLSPLDMGRLANSREVESIPLRFFPEWHGAFAFSLVIWIAFFLLLVFEWQVCDNIMDSTSDWTSLGLLASTNVPLACGDTALTLLAVCYLPGVIAAYLQLTRGTKYSQFPGWLDRWLKSRKQLGLLMLLNALLHTLVMFCNSESQLSWTSSWHKNTFLACGCYAILLAGILGLTSLPSVSGSMTWREFSFVQSVLGWLTLLLATLHLVFCYWDKLIKADFKCYLPSSGQFVIVIPLLTIVLKLPLLLPCVDSVLTNIRQGYERPSSHSRTPNNTIN
;
A
#
# COMPACT_ATOMS: atom_id res chain seq x y z
N MET A 1 25.98 -34.04 17.05
CA MET A 1 26.68 -33.70 15.78
C MET A 1 26.59 -32.22 15.42
N ALA A 2 25.43 -31.66 15.03
CA ALA A 2 25.36 -30.25 14.59
C ALA A 2 25.80 -29.24 15.67
N ARG A 3 25.39 -29.45 16.93
CA ARG A 3 25.84 -28.63 18.08
C ARG A 3 27.33 -28.76 18.36
N ASP A 4 27.91 -29.95 18.11
CA ASP A 4 29.34 -30.19 18.29
C ASP A 4 30.17 -29.41 17.26
N LEU A 5 29.59 -29.21 16.07
CA LEU A 5 30.10 -28.32 15.01
C LEU A 5 29.80 -26.83 15.28
N ARG A 6 29.26 -26.49 16.45
CA ARG A 6 28.82 -25.13 16.83
C ARG A 6 27.75 -24.52 15.90
N LEU A 7 26.99 -25.36 15.21
CA LEU A 7 25.83 -24.94 14.41
C LEU A 7 24.56 -24.98 15.27
N SER A 8 23.59 -24.12 14.93
CA SER A 8 22.25 -24.12 15.55
C SER A 8 21.32 -25.05 14.78
N PRO A 9 21.01 -26.26 15.27
CA PRO A 9 20.08 -27.15 14.58
C PRO A 9 18.67 -26.58 14.62
N LEU A 10 18.01 -26.52 13.45
CA LEU A 10 16.59 -26.18 13.33
C LEU A 10 15.82 -27.46 12.98
N ASP A 11 14.90 -27.88 13.86
CA ASP A 11 14.04 -29.03 13.59
C ASP A 11 12.90 -28.62 12.65
N MET A 12 12.88 -29.24 11.47
CA MET A 12 11.87 -29.01 10.43
C MET A 12 10.78 -30.10 10.44
N GLY A 13 10.77 -31.02 11.40
CA GLY A 13 9.73 -32.04 11.58
C GLY A 13 9.92 -33.30 10.73
N ARG A 14 8.84 -33.81 10.13
CA ARG A 14 8.83 -35.09 9.41
C ARG A 14 9.60 -35.04 8.08
N LEU A 15 10.00 -36.21 7.58
CA LEU A 15 10.70 -36.36 6.29
C LEU A 15 9.92 -35.77 5.10
N ALA A 16 8.59 -35.64 5.19
CA ALA A 16 7.78 -34.97 4.16
C ALA A 16 8.23 -33.52 3.86
N ASN A 17 8.91 -32.87 4.81
CA ASN A 17 9.44 -31.51 4.64
C ASN A 17 10.84 -31.48 4.00
N SER A 18 11.45 -32.63 3.65
CA SER A 18 12.80 -32.68 3.06
C SER A 18 12.88 -31.90 1.74
N ARG A 19 11.85 -32.00 0.90
CA ARG A 19 11.76 -31.24 -0.36
C ARG A 19 11.78 -29.72 -0.13
N GLU A 20 11.18 -29.25 0.97
CA GLU A 20 11.27 -27.83 1.32
C GLU A 20 12.70 -27.47 1.69
N VAL A 21 13.37 -28.26 2.53
CA VAL A 21 14.77 -28.06 2.93
C VAL A 21 15.71 -28.04 1.72
N GLU A 22 15.57 -29.00 0.80
CA GLU A 22 16.35 -29.07 -0.44
C GLU A 22 16.13 -27.85 -1.34
N SER A 23 14.94 -27.24 -1.29
CA SER A 23 14.64 -26.05 -2.08
C SER A 23 15.17 -24.74 -1.48
N ILE A 24 15.42 -24.66 -0.16
CA ILE A 24 15.89 -23.43 0.51
C ILE A 24 17.12 -22.80 -0.18
N PRO A 25 18.23 -23.51 -0.43
CA PRO A 25 19.43 -22.91 -1.02
C PRO A 25 19.24 -22.46 -2.48
N LEU A 26 18.20 -22.95 -3.17
CA LEU A 26 17.89 -22.60 -4.56
C LEU A 26 16.95 -21.39 -4.70
N ARG A 27 16.31 -20.96 -3.61
CA ARG A 27 15.36 -19.84 -3.62
C ARG A 27 16.11 -18.50 -3.64
N PHE A 28 15.93 -17.72 -4.70
CA PHE A 28 16.34 -16.33 -4.75
C PHE A 28 15.11 -15.42 -4.68
N PHE A 29 14.88 -14.79 -3.52
CA PHE A 29 13.78 -13.85 -3.24
C PHE A 29 12.41 -14.19 -3.88
N PRO A 30 11.89 -15.43 -3.75
CA PRO A 30 10.73 -15.89 -4.53
C PRO A 30 9.45 -15.05 -4.29
N GLU A 31 9.28 -14.55 -3.06
CA GLU A 31 8.13 -13.73 -2.69
C GLU A 31 8.23 -12.27 -3.16
N TRP A 32 9.41 -11.81 -3.59
CA TRP A 32 9.66 -10.41 -3.94
C TRP A 32 9.47 -10.11 -5.42
N HIS A 33 9.66 -11.09 -6.31
CA HIS A 33 9.66 -10.83 -7.76
C HIS A 33 8.39 -10.10 -8.24
N GLY A 34 7.22 -10.57 -7.83
CA GLY A 34 5.95 -9.95 -8.24
C GLY A 34 5.77 -8.54 -7.66
N ALA A 35 6.06 -8.35 -6.38
CA ALA A 35 5.91 -7.05 -5.71
C ALA A 35 6.93 -6.02 -6.25
N PHE A 36 8.18 -6.45 -6.48
CA PHE A 36 9.23 -5.60 -7.03
C PHE A 36 8.93 -5.19 -8.47
N ALA A 37 8.56 -6.14 -9.34
CA ALA A 37 8.20 -5.83 -10.72
C ALA A 37 7.01 -4.86 -10.78
N PHE A 38 5.97 -5.08 -9.96
CA PHE A 38 4.82 -4.19 -9.86
C PHE A 38 5.21 -2.78 -9.39
N SER A 39 6.01 -2.67 -8.33
CA SER A 39 6.51 -1.38 -7.83
C SER A 39 7.35 -0.65 -8.87
N LEU A 40 8.22 -1.36 -9.61
CA LEU A 40 9.09 -0.76 -10.61
C LEU A 40 8.29 -0.23 -11.81
N VAL A 41 7.30 -0.98 -12.28
CA VAL A 41 6.41 -0.54 -13.37
C VAL A 41 5.64 0.72 -12.97
N ILE A 42 5.09 0.77 -11.76
CA ILE A 42 4.40 1.96 -11.25
C ILE A 42 5.35 3.16 -11.16
N TRP A 43 6.55 2.94 -10.62
CA TRP A 43 7.54 4.00 -10.50
C TRP A 43 7.95 4.57 -11.86
N ILE A 44 8.23 3.71 -12.83
CA ILE A 44 8.54 4.14 -14.21
C ILE A 44 7.36 4.90 -14.82
N ALA A 45 6.13 4.43 -14.63
CA ALA A 45 4.94 5.10 -15.16
C ALA A 45 4.78 6.52 -14.59
N PHE A 46 4.89 6.71 -13.27
CA PHE A 46 4.82 8.03 -12.65
C PHE A 46 6.01 8.91 -13.04
N PHE A 47 7.21 8.35 -13.10
CA PHE A 47 8.39 9.08 -13.54
C PHE A 47 8.22 9.61 -14.98
N LEU A 48 7.77 8.77 -15.91
CA LEU A 48 7.50 9.19 -17.29
C LEU A 48 6.37 10.21 -17.38
N LEU A 49 5.32 10.07 -16.57
CA LEU A 49 4.23 11.04 -16.50
C LEU A 49 4.72 12.41 -16.04
N LEU A 50 5.57 12.46 -15.00
CA LEU A 50 6.17 13.70 -14.51
C LEU A 50 7.15 14.32 -15.53
N VAL A 51 7.97 13.50 -16.19
CA VAL A 51 8.84 13.96 -17.29
C VAL A 51 8.02 14.58 -18.41
N PHE A 52 6.91 13.94 -18.77
CA PHE A 52 6.02 14.46 -19.78
C PHE A 52 5.36 15.78 -19.34
N GLU A 53 4.82 15.85 -18.12
CA GLU A 53 4.11 17.02 -17.61
C GLU A 53 5.03 18.25 -17.49
N TRP A 54 6.27 18.08 -16.98
CA TRP A 54 7.11 19.21 -16.57
C TRP A 54 8.29 19.52 -17.49
N GLN A 55 8.75 18.56 -18.30
CA GLN A 55 9.83 18.81 -19.24
C GLN A 55 9.33 18.82 -20.68
N VAL A 56 8.41 17.94 -21.06
CA VAL A 56 7.92 17.92 -22.44
C VAL A 56 6.85 18.99 -22.64
N CYS A 57 5.82 18.98 -21.80
CA CYS A 57 4.68 19.89 -21.96
C CYS A 57 5.01 21.34 -21.71
N ASP A 58 5.71 21.65 -20.62
CA ASP A 58 6.12 23.02 -20.34
C ASP A 58 7.02 23.56 -21.46
N ASN A 59 7.90 22.73 -22.03
CA ASN A 59 8.77 23.18 -23.11
C ASN A 59 8.06 23.31 -24.48
N ILE A 60 7.00 22.54 -24.72
CA ILE A 60 6.17 22.69 -25.94
C ILE A 60 5.31 23.95 -25.84
N MET A 61 4.79 24.26 -24.65
CA MET A 61 3.90 25.40 -24.43
C MET A 61 4.65 26.72 -24.29
N ASP A 62 5.91 26.70 -23.83
CA ASP A 62 6.77 27.87 -23.72
C ASP A 62 7.95 27.80 -24.69
N SER A 63 7.91 28.62 -25.75
CA SER A 63 8.96 28.71 -26.76
C SER A 63 10.31 29.24 -26.26
N THR A 64 10.37 29.78 -25.04
CA THR A 64 11.60 30.29 -24.42
C THR A 64 12.30 29.28 -23.50
N SER A 65 11.68 28.11 -23.33
CA SER A 65 12.17 27.04 -22.47
C SER A 65 13.48 26.40 -22.97
N ASP A 66 14.35 26.04 -22.01
CA ASP A 66 15.60 25.34 -22.29
C ASP A 66 15.41 23.82 -22.22
N TRP A 67 15.43 23.17 -23.39
CA TRP A 67 15.34 21.72 -23.55
C TRP A 67 16.53 20.95 -22.96
N THR A 68 17.62 21.62 -22.62
CA THR A 68 18.82 21.01 -22.05
C THR A 68 18.82 20.97 -20.52
N SER A 69 17.87 21.64 -19.87
CA SER A 69 17.75 21.68 -18.42
C SER A 69 17.16 20.38 -17.83
N LEU A 70 18.01 19.36 -17.72
CA LEU A 70 17.69 18.08 -17.06
C LEU A 70 17.95 18.11 -15.54
N GLY A 71 18.42 19.24 -15.01
CA GLY A 71 18.80 19.38 -13.59
C GLY A 71 17.66 19.14 -12.59
N LEU A 72 16.41 19.25 -13.04
CA LEU A 72 15.21 19.00 -12.23
C LEU A 72 14.77 17.53 -12.19
N LEU A 73 15.31 16.67 -13.07
CA LEU A 73 14.92 15.25 -13.14
C LEU A 73 15.22 14.53 -11.82
N ALA A 74 16.47 14.60 -11.37
CA ALA A 74 16.91 13.91 -10.16
C ALA A 74 16.40 14.57 -8.88
N SER A 75 16.33 15.90 -8.87
CA SER A 75 15.97 16.69 -7.67
C SER A 75 14.45 16.82 -7.48
N THR A 76 13.64 16.67 -8.54
CA THR A 76 12.20 16.92 -8.44
C THR A 76 11.38 15.73 -8.96
N ASN A 77 11.61 15.25 -10.18
CA ASN A 77 10.78 14.17 -10.74
C ASN A 77 10.98 12.84 -10.01
N VAL A 78 12.23 12.46 -9.71
CA VAL A 78 12.54 11.23 -8.97
C VAL A 78 11.84 11.19 -7.60
N PRO A 79 12.01 12.18 -6.70
CA PRO A 79 11.37 12.11 -5.39
C PRO A 79 9.84 12.22 -5.45
N LEU A 80 9.26 12.91 -6.44
CA LEU A 80 7.81 12.91 -6.65
C LEU A 80 7.29 11.55 -7.12
N ALA A 81 7.96 10.94 -8.11
CA ALA A 81 7.64 9.59 -8.56
C ALA A 81 7.73 8.57 -7.41
N CYS A 82 8.72 8.71 -6.53
CA CYS A 82 8.83 7.94 -5.30
C CYS A 82 7.63 8.17 -4.37
N GLY A 83 7.23 9.42 -4.12
CA GLY A 83 6.07 9.75 -3.28
C GLY A 83 4.76 9.16 -3.81
N ASP A 84 4.53 9.33 -5.11
CA ASP A 84 3.35 8.83 -5.84
C ASP A 84 3.30 7.29 -5.84
N THR A 85 4.45 6.65 -6.07
CA THR A 85 4.60 5.20 -5.97
C THR A 85 4.35 4.71 -4.55
N ALA A 86 4.90 5.38 -3.54
CA ALA A 86 4.71 5.00 -2.14
C ALA A 86 3.23 5.04 -1.75
N LEU A 87 2.52 6.12 -2.08
CA LEU A 87 1.09 6.25 -1.78
C LEU A 87 0.25 5.19 -2.51
N THR A 88 0.58 4.90 -3.77
CA THR A 88 -0.10 3.86 -4.55
C THR A 88 0.15 2.47 -3.95
N LEU A 89 1.40 2.14 -3.61
CA LEU A 89 1.77 0.88 -2.95
C LEU A 89 1.10 0.73 -1.58
N LEU A 90 1.00 1.82 -0.80
CA LEU A 90 0.28 1.83 0.46
C LEU A 90 -1.19 1.48 0.26
N ALA A 91 -1.86 2.10 -0.72
CA ALA A 91 -3.26 1.82 -1.01
C ALA A 91 -3.47 0.35 -1.46
N VAL A 92 -2.63 -0.17 -2.36
CA VAL A 92 -2.75 -1.56 -2.82
C VAL A 92 -2.34 -2.60 -1.77
N CYS A 93 -1.70 -2.22 -0.67
CA CYS A 93 -1.54 -3.10 0.50
C CYS A 93 -2.88 -3.35 1.21
N TYR A 94 -3.75 -2.35 1.30
CA TYR A 94 -5.02 -2.43 2.04
C TYR A 94 -6.20 -2.85 1.17
N LEU A 95 -6.19 -2.49 -0.11
CA LEU A 95 -7.24 -2.81 -1.08
C LEU A 95 -7.62 -4.31 -1.18
N PRO A 96 -6.69 -5.29 -1.24
CA PRO A 96 -7.08 -6.70 -1.34
C PRO A 96 -7.81 -7.18 -0.07
N GLY A 97 -7.53 -6.58 1.09
CA GLY A 97 -8.26 -6.88 2.32
C GLY A 97 -9.71 -6.39 2.28
N VAL A 98 -9.96 -5.25 1.63
CA VAL A 98 -11.30 -4.72 1.39
C VAL A 98 -12.06 -5.61 0.40
N ILE A 99 -11.43 -5.96 -0.73
CA ILE A 99 -12.01 -6.88 -1.72
C ILE A 99 -12.34 -8.24 -1.09
N ALA A 100 -11.44 -8.80 -0.28
CA ALA A 100 -11.66 -10.06 0.42
C ALA A 100 -12.85 -9.99 1.38
N ALA A 101 -13.05 -8.87 2.08
CA ALA A 101 -14.22 -8.67 2.95
C ALA A 101 -15.54 -8.66 2.16
N TYR A 102 -15.58 -7.98 1.01
CA TYR A 102 -16.75 -8.01 0.12
C TYR A 102 -17.02 -9.41 -0.44
N LEU A 103 -15.97 -10.16 -0.80
CA LEU A 103 -16.12 -11.57 -1.23
C LEU A 103 -16.65 -12.46 -0.10
N GLN A 104 -16.22 -12.25 1.14
CA GLN A 104 -16.76 -12.97 2.30
C GLN A 104 -18.23 -12.65 2.53
N LEU A 105 -18.63 -11.38 2.41
CA LEU A 105 -20.01 -10.94 2.57
C LEU A 105 -20.95 -11.46 1.48
N THR A 106 -20.48 -11.49 0.23
CA THR A 106 -21.25 -12.01 -0.92
C THR A 106 -21.43 -13.51 -0.84
N ARG A 107 -20.37 -14.25 -0.48
CA ARG A 107 -20.41 -15.72 -0.31
C ARG A 107 -21.12 -16.15 0.97
N GLY A 108 -21.13 -15.31 2.00
CA GLY A 108 -21.74 -15.61 3.29
C GLY A 108 -21.03 -16.72 4.07
N THR A 109 -19.75 -17.00 3.78
CA THR A 109 -18.92 -18.00 4.47
C THR A 109 -17.45 -17.63 4.38
N LYS A 110 -16.64 -18.03 5.36
CA LYS A 110 -15.17 -17.92 5.34
C LYS A 110 -14.46 -19.14 4.73
N TYR A 111 -15.18 -20.24 4.55
CA TYR A 111 -14.59 -21.54 4.18
C TYR A 111 -14.39 -21.71 2.66
N SER A 112 -14.85 -20.74 1.87
CA SER A 112 -14.63 -20.71 0.41
C SER A 112 -13.27 -20.11 0.08
N GLN A 113 -12.46 -20.83 -0.72
CA GLN A 113 -11.14 -20.37 -1.16
C GLN A 113 -11.22 -19.09 -1.99
N PHE A 114 -10.28 -18.17 -1.78
CA PHE A 114 -10.17 -16.97 -2.62
C PHE A 114 -9.67 -17.32 -4.03
N PRO A 115 -10.03 -16.51 -5.05
CA PRO A 115 -9.42 -16.62 -6.37
C PRO A 115 -7.90 -16.54 -6.28
N GLY A 116 -7.18 -17.32 -7.09
CA GLY A 116 -5.72 -17.43 -6.98
C GLY A 116 -4.94 -16.13 -7.22
N TRP A 117 -5.52 -15.13 -7.89
CA TRP A 117 -4.91 -13.80 -8.01
C TRP A 117 -5.00 -13.01 -6.69
N LEU A 118 -6.12 -13.10 -5.98
CA LEU A 118 -6.35 -12.38 -4.74
C LEU A 118 -5.54 -13.01 -3.59
N ASP A 119 -5.46 -14.34 -3.55
CA ASP A 119 -4.64 -15.06 -2.57
C ASP A 119 -3.15 -14.67 -2.69
N ARG A 120 -2.61 -14.67 -3.92
CA ARG A 120 -1.23 -14.22 -4.18
C ARG A 120 -1.01 -12.76 -3.76
N TRP A 121 -1.96 -11.88 -4.08
CA TRP A 121 -1.87 -10.46 -3.70
C TRP A 121 -1.95 -10.25 -2.18
N LEU A 122 -2.81 -10.98 -1.47
CA LEU A 122 -2.90 -10.92 -0.01
C LEU A 122 -1.59 -11.36 0.67
N LYS A 123 -0.88 -12.33 0.08
CA LYS A 123 0.42 -12.82 0.55
C LYS A 123 1.57 -11.86 0.27
N SER A 124 1.50 -11.08 -0.81
CA SER A 124 2.55 -10.12 -1.19
C SER A 124 2.50 -8.79 -0.42
N ARG A 125 1.51 -8.60 0.49
CA ARG A 125 1.32 -7.33 1.22
C ARG A 125 2.52 -6.88 2.02
N LYS A 126 3.29 -7.81 2.60
CA LYS A 126 4.51 -7.47 3.35
C LYS A 126 5.56 -6.82 2.42
N GLN A 127 5.78 -7.41 1.25
CA GLN A 127 6.75 -6.93 0.27
C GLN A 127 6.32 -5.60 -0.32
N LEU A 128 5.03 -5.44 -0.65
CA LEU A 128 4.47 -4.16 -1.10
C LEU A 128 4.62 -3.06 -0.03
N GLY A 129 4.37 -3.37 1.24
CA GLY A 129 4.54 -2.43 2.35
C GLY A 129 5.99 -2.02 2.58
N LEU A 130 6.95 -2.93 2.40
CA LEU A 130 8.37 -2.62 2.50
C LEU A 130 8.87 -1.76 1.32
N LEU A 131 8.41 -2.04 0.10
CA LEU A 131 8.72 -1.21 -1.08
C LEU A 131 8.07 0.17 -0.99
N MET A 132 6.87 0.27 -0.42
CA MET A 132 6.23 1.54 -0.08
C MET A 132 7.11 2.35 0.87
N LEU A 133 7.60 1.73 1.96
CA LEU A 133 8.46 2.41 2.93
C LEU A 133 9.77 2.88 2.29
N LEU A 134 10.39 2.06 1.44
CA LEU A 134 11.59 2.45 0.69
C LEU A 134 11.35 3.71 -0.17
N ASN A 135 10.27 3.71 -0.95
CA ASN A 135 9.92 4.86 -1.79
C ASN A 135 9.59 6.11 -0.94
N ALA A 136 8.87 5.95 0.17
CA ALA A 136 8.56 7.04 1.09
C ALA A 136 9.83 7.64 1.71
N LEU A 137 10.80 6.81 2.11
CA LEU A 137 12.08 7.27 2.62
C LEU A 137 12.88 8.03 1.55
N LEU A 138 12.98 7.50 0.33
CA LEU A 138 13.64 8.20 -0.79
C LEU A 138 12.98 9.54 -1.09
N HIS A 139 11.65 9.59 -1.13
CA HIS A 139 10.89 10.84 -1.28
C HIS A 139 11.27 11.86 -0.21
N THR A 140 11.18 11.47 1.08
CA THR A 140 11.44 12.40 2.20
C THR A 140 12.90 12.86 2.26
N LEU A 141 13.87 11.95 2.10
CA LEU A 141 15.29 12.28 2.19
C LEU A 141 15.72 13.24 1.09
N VAL A 142 15.32 12.97 -0.16
CA VAL A 142 15.68 13.83 -1.29
C VAL A 142 14.98 15.18 -1.19
N MET A 143 13.69 15.23 -0.84
CA MET A 143 12.99 16.50 -0.63
C MET A 143 13.62 17.35 0.47
N PHE A 144 14.12 16.72 1.54
CA PHE A 144 14.84 17.42 2.61
C PHE A 144 16.24 17.88 2.18
N CYS A 145 16.98 17.06 1.41
CA CYS A 145 18.28 17.47 0.87
C CYS A 145 18.17 18.64 -0.13
N ASN A 146 17.07 18.72 -0.86
CA ASN A 146 16.82 19.80 -1.81
C ASN A 146 16.29 21.08 -1.16
N SER A 147 15.99 21.06 0.15
CA SER A 147 15.47 22.23 0.85
C SER A 147 16.59 23.16 1.32
N GLU A 148 17.23 23.88 0.40
CA GLU A 148 18.06 25.05 0.78
C GLU A 148 17.21 26.30 1.11
N SER A 149 15.90 26.33 0.82
CA SER A 149 15.12 27.58 0.95
C SER A 149 13.60 27.45 1.15
N GLN A 150 13.03 26.24 1.29
CA GLN A 150 11.56 26.03 1.30
C GLN A 150 10.93 26.04 2.70
N LEU A 151 11.72 25.98 3.79
CA LEU A 151 11.20 26.06 5.16
C LEU A 151 10.90 27.50 5.60
N SER A 152 10.47 28.36 4.67
CA SER A 152 9.79 29.60 5.07
C SER A 152 8.44 29.17 5.63
N TRP A 153 8.17 29.48 6.90
CA TRP A 153 6.85 29.28 7.51
C TRP A 153 5.86 30.20 6.79
N THR A 154 5.34 29.73 5.66
CA THR A 154 4.36 30.50 4.89
C THR A 154 3.07 30.58 5.71
N SER A 155 2.41 31.74 5.70
CA SER A 155 1.18 31.98 6.47
C SER A 155 -0.02 31.12 6.04
N SER A 156 0.08 30.34 4.96
CA SER A 156 -1.02 29.55 4.43
C SER A 156 -1.22 28.26 5.23
N TRP A 157 -2.39 28.10 5.84
CA TRP A 157 -2.73 26.97 6.71
C TRP A 157 -2.51 25.60 6.02
N HIS A 158 -2.87 25.46 4.74
CA HIS A 158 -2.78 24.19 4.02
C HIS A 158 -1.33 23.71 3.84
N LYS A 159 -0.35 24.62 3.74
CA LYS A 159 1.08 24.25 3.62
C LYS A 159 1.63 23.69 4.94
N ASN A 160 1.23 24.26 6.07
CA ASN A 160 1.58 23.74 7.39
C ASN A 160 0.91 22.38 7.66
N THR A 161 -0.36 22.23 7.26
CA THR A 161 -1.09 20.95 7.39
C THR A 161 -0.52 19.86 6.48
N PHE A 162 -0.19 20.19 5.23
CA PHE A 162 0.51 19.32 4.29
C PHE A 162 1.79 18.71 4.91
N LEU A 163 2.63 19.56 5.48
CA LEU A 163 3.89 19.14 6.08
C LEU A 163 3.65 18.26 7.31
N ALA A 164 2.73 18.67 8.21
CA ALA A 164 2.38 17.89 9.39
C ALA A 164 1.87 16.49 9.03
N CYS A 165 0.94 16.38 8.06
CA CYS A 165 0.44 15.10 7.57
C CYS A 165 1.57 14.21 7.04
N GLY A 166 2.52 14.78 6.28
CA GLY A 166 3.69 14.05 5.77
C GLY A 166 4.58 13.52 6.89
N CYS A 167 4.88 14.35 7.90
CA CYS A 167 5.68 13.96 9.07
C CYS A 167 5.03 12.80 9.85
N TYR A 168 3.73 12.89 10.16
CA TYR A 168 3.04 11.81 10.86
C TYR A 168 2.93 10.54 10.01
N ALA A 169 2.69 10.67 8.69
CA ALA A 169 2.64 9.53 7.80
C ALA A 169 3.96 8.76 7.75
N ILE A 170 5.11 9.44 7.60
CA ILE A 170 6.41 8.75 7.56
C ILE A 170 6.78 8.13 8.92
N LEU A 171 6.46 8.79 10.04
CA LEU A 171 6.68 8.24 11.38
C LEU A 171 5.90 6.94 11.58
N LEU A 172 4.61 6.92 11.23
CA LEU A 172 3.78 5.71 11.33
C LEU A 172 4.24 4.64 10.34
N ALA A 173 4.61 5.00 9.11
CA ALA A 173 5.18 4.06 8.14
C ALA A 173 6.47 3.41 8.67
N GLY A 174 7.31 4.17 9.38
CA GLY A 174 8.48 3.64 10.10
C GLY A 174 8.11 2.60 11.15
N ILE A 175 7.07 2.82 11.95
CA ILE A 175 6.56 1.85 12.93
C ILE A 175 6.06 0.57 12.24
N LEU A 176 5.33 0.71 11.12
CA LEU A 176 4.89 -0.44 10.32
C LEU A 176 6.07 -1.24 9.77
N GLY A 177 7.13 -0.56 9.33
CA GLY A 177 8.37 -1.18 8.88
C GLY A 177 9.10 -1.94 9.98
N LEU A 178 9.32 -1.30 11.13
CA LEU A 178 9.99 -1.91 12.28
C LEU A 178 9.25 -3.15 12.79
N THR A 179 7.92 -3.08 12.88
CA THR A 179 7.10 -4.22 13.32
C THR A 179 7.00 -5.34 12.27
N SER A 180 7.50 -5.13 11.05
CA SER A 180 7.60 -6.18 10.03
C SER A 180 8.86 -7.06 10.13
N LEU A 181 9.82 -6.64 10.97
CA LEU A 181 11.04 -7.40 11.27
C LEU A 181 10.67 -8.69 12.02
N PRO A 182 11.17 -9.87 11.61
CA PRO A 182 10.83 -11.14 12.25
C PRO A 182 11.05 -11.17 13.77
N SER A 183 12.11 -10.53 14.26
CA SER A 183 12.43 -10.43 15.69
C SER A 183 11.39 -9.64 16.49
N VAL A 184 10.88 -8.55 15.94
CA VAL A 184 9.86 -7.69 16.57
C VAL A 184 8.48 -8.32 16.42
N SER A 185 8.12 -8.79 15.22
CA SER A 185 6.84 -9.45 15.00
C SER A 185 6.69 -10.73 15.82
N GLY A 186 7.80 -11.44 16.06
CA GLY A 186 7.83 -12.67 16.86
C GLY A 186 7.69 -12.43 18.37
N SER A 187 7.94 -11.21 18.85
CA SER A 187 7.74 -10.84 20.26
C SER A 187 6.37 -10.20 20.55
N MET A 188 5.55 -9.99 19.53
CA MET A 188 4.21 -9.39 19.67
C MET A 188 3.12 -10.45 19.67
N THR A 189 2.05 -10.21 20.40
CA THR A 189 0.82 -10.98 20.27
C THR A 189 0.13 -10.67 18.93
N TRP A 190 -0.70 -11.59 18.45
CA TRP A 190 -1.48 -11.35 17.21
C TRP A 190 -2.38 -10.12 17.31
N ARG A 191 -2.91 -9.81 18.50
CA ARG A 191 -3.75 -8.62 18.74
C ARG A 191 -2.95 -7.33 18.56
N GLU A 192 -1.76 -7.25 19.14
CA GLU A 192 -0.89 -6.07 19.02
C GLU A 192 -0.39 -5.91 17.58
N PHE A 193 0.05 -7.00 16.96
CA PHE A 193 0.48 -6.98 15.56
C PHE A 193 -0.65 -6.54 14.63
N SER A 194 -1.86 -7.07 14.83
CA SER A 194 -3.03 -6.69 14.04
C SER A 194 -3.43 -5.23 14.26
N PHE A 195 -3.35 -4.72 15.49
CA PHE A 195 -3.58 -3.31 15.79
C PHE A 195 -2.60 -2.41 15.03
N VAL A 196 -1.30 -2.71 15.10
CA VAL A 196 -0.29 -1.92 14.40
C VAL A 196 -0.48 -1.99 12.88
N GLN A 197 -0.49 -3.19 12.30
CA GLN A 197 -0.51 -3.36 10.85
C GLN A 197 -1.86 -3.01 10.20
N SER A 198 -2.95 -3.02 10.97
CA SER A 198 -4.28 -2.65 10.48
C SER A 198 -4.65 -1.22 10.86
N VAL A 199 -4.77 -0.88 12.15
CA VAL A 199 -5.29 0.43 12.59
C VAL A 199 -4.31 1.55 12.26
N LEU A 200 -3.05 1.42 12.69
CA LEU A 200 -2.03 2.42 12.36
C LEU A 200 -1.77 2.43 10.85
N GLY A 201 -1.87 1.26 10.21
CA GLY A 201 -1.87 1.11 8.76
C GLY A 201 -2.85 2.00 7.99
N TRP A 202 -4.14 1.92 8.34
CA TRP A 202 -5.18 2.76 7.76
C TRP A 202 -5.01 4.24 8.10
N LEU A 203 -4.52 4.54 9.32
CA LEU A 203 -4.19 5.92 9.71
C LEU A 203 -3.06 6.49 8.85
N THR A 204 -2.01 5.71 8.57
CA THR A 204 -0.94 6.10 7.64
C THR A 204 -1.49 6.38 6.26
N LEU A 205 -2.37 5.53 5.73
CA LEU A 205 -3.00 5.73 4.41
C LEU A 205 -3.83 7.02 4.38
N LEU A 206 -4.60 7.29 5.44
CA LEU A 206 -5.38 8.52 5.56
C LEU A 206 -4.48 9.76 5.58
N LEU A 207 -3.44 9.77 6.42
CA LEU A 207 -2.51 10.89 6.55
C LEU A 207 -1.70 11.12 5.27
N ALA A 208 -1.24 10.06 4.60
CA ALA A 208 -0.52 10.16 3.33
C ALA A 208 -1.45 10.66 2.20
N THR A 209 -2.73 10.27 2.20
CA THR A 209 -3.71 10.80 1.25
C THR A 209 -3.99 12.28 1.53
N LEU A 210 -4.18 12.66 2.79
CA LEU A 210 -4.36 14.06 3.19
C LEU A 210 -3.14 14.92 2.86
N HIS A 211 -1.93 14.38 3.02
CA HIS A 211 -0.70 15.02 2.58
C HIS A 211 -0.79 15.37 1.07
N LEU A 212 -1.15 14.44 0.19
CA LEU A 212 -1.35 14.76 -1.23
C LEU A 212 -2.47 15.80 -1.45
N VAL A 213 -3.59 15.68 -0.74
CA VAL A 213 -4.72 16.61 -0.85
C VAL A 213 -4.33 18.05 -0.52
N PHE A 214 -3.60 18.26 0.58
CA PHE A 214 -3.18 19.61 0.98
C PHE A 214 -2.04 20.16 0.12
N CYS A 215 -1.22 19.28 -0.47
CA CYS A 215 -0.20 19.66 -1.45
C CYS A 215 -0.83 20.27 -2.71
N TYR A 216 -1.87 19.59 -3.24
CA TYR A 216 -2.57 19.99 -4.45
C TYR A 216 -3.91 20.70 -4.16
N TRP A 217 -4.04 21.40 -3.02
CA TRP A 217 -5.30 21.97 -2.52
C TRP A 217 -6.13 22.69 -3.60
N ASP A 218 -5.52 23.63 -4.32
CA ASP A 218 -6.19 24.37 -5.39
C ASP A 218 -6.22 23.60 -6.73
N LYS A 219 -5.21 22.76 -6.97
CA LYS A 219 -4.98 22.06 -8.24
C LYS A 219 -5.82 20.79 -8.41
N LEU A 220 -6.29 20.18 -7.32
CA LEU A 220 -7.15 19.00 -7.40
C LEU A 220 -8.52 19.32 -8.00
N ILE A 221 -9.06 20.49 -7.68
CA ILE A 221 -10.42 20.89 -8.07
C ILE A 221 -10.39 21.71 -9.38
N LYS A 222 -9.34 22.49 -9.61
CA LYS A 222 -9.19 23.25 -10.86
C LYS A 222 -8.83 22.32 -12.01
N ALA A 223 -9.52 22.47 -13.13
CA ALA A 223 -9.21 21.80 -14.39
C ALA A 223 -7.96 22.42 -15.05
N ASP A 224 -6.81 22.29 -14.39
CA ASP A 224 -5.51 22.78 -14.87
C ASP A 224 -4.82 21.69 -15.69
N PHE A 225 -5.30 21.49 -16.92
CA PHE A 225 -4.79 20.46 -17.84
C PHE A 225 -3.64 21.02 -18.67
N LYS A 226 -2.41 20.57 -18.38
CA LYS A 226 -1.25 20.82 -19.25
C LYS A 226 -1.25 19.78 -20.37
N CYS A 227 -1.21 20.21 -21.63
CA CYS A 227 -1.33 19.34 -22.81
C CYS A 227 -2.48 18.31 -22.74
N TYR A 228 -3.66 18.70 -22.27
CA TYR A 228 -4.82 17.80 -22.12
C TYR A 228 -4.64 16.65 -21.10
N LEU A 229 -3.55 16.63 -20.33
CA LEU A 229 -3.31 15.65 -19.28
C LEU A 229 -3.62 16.24 -17.89
N PRO A 230 -4.34 15.50 -17.03
CA PRO A 230 -4.46 15.81 -15.61
C PRO A 230 -3.08 15.87 -14.94
N SER A 231 -2.96 16.68 -13.90
CA SER A 231 -1.73 16.70 -13.10
C SER A 231 -1.49 15.34 -12.44
N SER A 232 -0.23 14.96 -12.24
CA SER A 232 0.16 13.72 -11.55
C SER A 232 -0.62 13.49 -10.25
N GLY A 233 -0.84 14.53 -9.44
CA GLY A 233 -1.62 14.45 -8.20
C GLY A 233 -3.06 13.98 -8.40
N GLN A 234 -3.71 14.35 -9.51
CA GLN A 234 -5.07 13.91 -9.84
C GLN A 234 -5.13 12.43 -10.25
N PHE A 235 -4.05 11.89 -10.84
CA PHE A 235 -3.96 10.46 -11.14
C PHE A 235 -3.71 9.63 -9.88
N VAL A 236 -2.74 10.05 -9.07
CA VAL A 236 -2.28 9.29 -7.89
C VAL A 236 -3.38 9.14 -6.84
N ILE A 237 -4.20 10.18 -6.66
CA ILE A 237 -5.21 10.21 -5.60
C ILE A 237 -6.35 9.21 -5.82
N VAL A 238 -6.56 8.71 -7.04
CA VAL A 238 -7.69 7.83 -7.39
C VAL A 238 -7.67 6.52 -6.59
N ILE A 239 -6.54 5.81 -6.56
CA ILE A 239 -6.43 4.49 -5.92
C ILE A 239 -6.55 4.58 -4.39
N PRO A 240 -5.87 5.51 -3.69
CA PRO A 240 -6.08 5.73 -2.26
C PRO A 240 -7.52 6.10 -1.91
N LEU A 241 -8.14 7.03 -2.65
CA LEU A 241 -9.53 7.43 -2.39
C LEU A 241 -10.49 6.27 -2.62
N LEU A 242 -10.36 5.53 -3.73
CA LEU A 242 -11.16 4.34 -3.97
C LEU A 242 -11.03 3.34 -2.81
N THR A 243 -9.80 3.10 -2.34
CA THR A 243 -9.53 2.18 -1.24
C THR A 243 -10.18 2.62 0.06
N ILE A 244 -10.13 3.92 0.38
CA ILE A 244 -10.78 4.50 1.56
C ILE A 244 -12.31 4.43 1.43
N VAL A 245 -12.86 4.85 0.28
CA VAL A 245 -14.31 4.85 0.03
C VAL A 245 -14.87 3.44 0.11
N LEU A 246 -14.21 2.44 -0.48
CA LEU A 246 -14.61 1.04 -0.36
C LEU A 246 -14.48 0.49 1.07
N LYS A 247 -13.64 1.10 1.93
CA LYS A 247 -13.54 0.70 3.34
C LYS A 247 -14.70 1.24 4.18
N LEU A 248 -15.25 2.42 3.86
CA LEU A 248 -16.26 3.09 4.69
C LEU A 248 -17.53 2.24 4.94
N PRO A 249 -18.17 1.60 3.93
CA PRO A 249 -19.34 0.76 4.18
C PRO A 249 -19.05 -0.43 5.09
N LEU A 250 -17.82 -0.97 5.05
CA LEU A 250 -17.41 -2.09 5.91
C LEU A 250 -17.22 -1.69 7.37
N LEU A 251 -17.18 -0.39 7.69
CA LEU A 251 -17.09 0.13 9.06
C LEU A 251 -18.47 0.37 9.69
N LEU A 252 -19.56 0.30 8.90
CA LEU A 252 -20.90 0.45 9.43
C LEU A 252 -21.22 -0.72 10.37
N PRO A 253 -21.77 -0.48 11.58
CA PRO A 253 -21.99 -1.52 12.58
C PRO A 253 -22.80 -2.72 12.06
N CYS A 254 -23.77 -2.48 11.18
CA CYS A 254 -24.58 -3.53 10.58
C CYS A 254 -23.78 -4.45 9.64
N VAL A 255 -22.83 -3.90 8.88
CA VAL A 255 -21.98 -4.67 7.95
C VAL A 255 -20.86 -5.35 8.72
N ASP A 256 -20.22 -4.64 9.65
CA ASP A 256 -19.11 -5.16 10.45
C ASP A 256 -19.55 -6.32 11.35
N SER A 257 -20.74 -6.24 11.96
CA SER A 257 -21.30 -7.33 12.76
C SER A 257 -21.49 -8.61 11.92
N VAL A 258 -22.05 -8.49 10.71
CA VAL A 258 -22.23 -9.63 9.81
C VAL A 258 -20.90 -10.20 9.36
N LEU A 259 -19.94 -9.35 8.99
CA LEU A 259 -18.60 -9.77 8.59
C LEU A 259 -17.87 -10.49 9.74
N THR A 260 -18.01 -9.98 10.97
CA THR A 260 -17.44 -10.56 12.18
C THR A 260 -18.04 -11.94 12.45
N ASN A 261 -19.36 -12.09 12.34
CA ASN A 261 -20.02 -13.40 12.48
C ASN A 261 -19.50 -14.40 11.44
N ILE A 262 -19.37 -14.00 10.18
CA ILE A 262 -18.80 -14.86 9.11
C ILE A 262 -17.37 -15.29 9.46
N ARG A 263 -16.55 -14.37 9.98
CA ARG A 263 -15.17 -14.67 10.40
C ARG A 263 -15.11 -15.58 11.63
N GLN A 264 -16.10 -15.50 12.52
CA GLN A 264 -16.25 -16.43 13.64
C GLN A 264 -16.75 -17.82 13.21
N GLY A 265 -17.33 -17.96 12.02
CA GLY A 265 -17.72 -19.25 11.44
C GLY A 265 -19.18 -19.35 11.04
N TYR A 266 -19.93 -18.24 11.07
CA TYR A 266 -21.28 -18.20 10.54
C TYR A 266 -21.29 -18.52 9.04
N GLU A 267 -22.19 -19.41 8.63
CA GLU A 267 -22.50 -19.70 7.24
C GLU A 267 -23.93 -19.30 6.92
N ARG A 268 -24.13 -18.56 5.83
CA ARG A 268 -25.48 -18.24 5.36
C ARG A 268 -26.15 -19.54 4.88
N PRO A 269 -27.32 -19.90 5.41
CA PRO A 269 -28.01 -21.12 4.99
C PRO A 269 -28.31 -21.09 3.49
N SER A 270 -27.98 -22.17 2.79
CA SER A 270 -28.27 -22.33 1.37
C SER A 270 -29.78 -22.38 1.13
N SER A 271 -30.26 -21.85 0.01
CA SER A 271 -31.67 -21.93 -0.36
C SER A 271 -32.18 -23.37 -0.53
N HIS A 272 -31.28 -24.35 -0.65
CA HIS A 272 -31.57 -25.76 -0.84
C HIS A 272 -31.88 -26.53 0.45
N SER A 273 -31.63 -25.96 1.64
CA SER A 273 -32.00 -26.56 2.93
C SER A 273 -33.37 -26.10 3.46
N ARG A 274 -34.11 -25.29 2.69
CA ARG A 274 -35.50 -24.92 2.98
C ARG A 274 -36.49 -25.86 2.30
N THR A 275 -36.31 -27.17 2.40
CA THR A 275 -37.44 -28.11 2.24
C THR A 275 -38.04 -28.31 3.62
N PRO A 276 -39.30 -27.87 3.88
CA PRO A 276 -39.98 -28.27 5.08
C PRO A 276 -40.16 -29.79 5.00
N ASN A 277 -39.64 -30.51 5.99
CA ASN A 277 -40.05 -31.89 6.22
C ASN A 277 -41.55 -31.88 6.53
N ASN A 278 -42.37 -32.03 5.49
CA ASN A 278 -43.75 -32.44 5.65
C ASN A 278 -43.73 -33.88 6.16
N THR A 279 -43.78 -34.04 7.48
CA THR A 279 -44.30 -35.24 8.11
C THR A 279 -45.71 -35.50 7.59
N ILE A 280 -45.90 -36.57 6.83
CA ILE A 280 -47.21 -37.17 6.59
C ILE A 280 -47.23 -38.48 7.36
N ASN A 281 -48.24 -38.58 8.22
CA ASN A 281 -48.66 -39.73 9.03
C ASN A 281 -48.88 -41.00 8.21
#